data_AF-A0A3M4SQ82-F1
#
_entry.id   AF-A0A3M4SQ82-F1
#
_cell.length_a   1.000
_cell.length_b   1.000
_cell.length_c   1.000
_cell.angle_alpha   90.00
_cell.angle_beta   90.00
_cell.angle_gamma   90.00
#
_symmetry.space_group_name_H-M   'P 1'
#
loop_
_entity.id
_entity.type
_entity.pdbx_description
1 polymer ?
#
loop_
_entity_poly.entity_id
_entity_poly.type
_entity_poly.pdbx_seq_one_letter_code
_entity_poly.pdbx_strand_id
1 'polypeptide(L)'
;MKMQKGKIYLFDHPTLADYKIVDGWVKKYGNNIGYVERNNGSRGFYPEGIVKFLGCSPGLPVELQEGMTISGLSAKLLSGKEFAIYEFGSERPSQMEQRLAEAAQYEGQFKALLDKIDYEVRKYLGASENSAVVDQFISMLAQFYRRADRDRNYPLTEGFLWGMQAASVLTKDQASGLTAQVKLLMELGTIWTDFRESR
;
A
#
# COMPACT_ATOMS: atom_id res chain seq x y z
N MET A 1 -15.25 9.75 5.13
CA MET A 1 -15.17 9.49 6.59
C MET A 1 -15.11 10.82 7.33
N LYS A 2 -15.43 10.85 8.63
CA LYS A 2 -15.40 12.06 9.46
C LYS A 2 -14.59 11.81 10.74
N MET A 3 -14.02 12.87 11.32
CA MET A 3 -13.41 12.78 12.64
C MET A 3 -14.42 12.30 13.68
N GLN A 4 -13.93 11.60 14.70
CA GLN A 4 -14.65 11.05 15.85
C GLN A 4 -14.01 11.55 17.16
N LYS A 5 -14.83 11.74 18.19
CA LYS A 5 -14.40 12.17 19.53
C LYS A 5 -13.55 11.07 20.18
N GLY A 6 -12.55 11.46 20.96
CA GLY A 6 -11.64 10.55 21.68
C GLY A 6 -10.48 10.01 20.83
N LYS A 7 -10.38 10.41 19.56
CA LYS A 7 -9.30 10.03 18.65
C LYS A 7 -8.35 11.19 18.39
N ILE A 8 -7.12 10.87 18.01
CA ILE A 8 -6.08 11.83 17.64
C ILE A 8 -5.97 11.83 16.12
N TYR A 9 -5.94 13.01 15.51
CA TYR A 9 -5.74 13.17 14.07
C TYR A 9 -4.48 13.98 13.77
N LEU A 10 -3.85 13.68 12.64
CA LEU A 10 -2.66 14.33 12.12
C LEU A 10 -2.97 15.01 10.78
N PHE A 11 -2.25 16.08 10.49
CA PHE A 11 -2.30 16.74 9.18
C PHE A 11 -1.28 16.11 8.24
N ASP A 12 -1.71 15.83 7.01
CA ASP A 12 -0.81 15.42 5.94
C ASP A 12 -0.15 16.64 5.26
N HIS A 13 0.57 17.43 6.06
CA HIS A 13 1.24 18.63 5.58
C HIS A 13 2.61 18.79 6.26
N PRO A 14 3.72 18.98 5.52
CA PRO A 14 5.07 19.05 6.10
C PRO A 14 5.21 20.07 7.23
N THR A 15 4.63 21.26 7.06
CA THR A 15 4.69 22.35 8.07
C THR A 15 3.84 22.08 9.31
N LEU A 16 2.90 21.14 9.23
CA LEU A 16 2.00 20.77 10.33
C LEU A 16 2.31 19.39 10.91
N ALA A 17 3.48 18.81 10.61
CA ALA A 17 3.84 17.46 11.03
C ALA A 17 3.77 17.24 12.56
N ASP A 18 4.09 18.28 13.33
CA ASP A 18 4.05 18.25 14.80
C ASP A 18 2.69 18.63 15.41
N TYR A 19 1.70 18.92 14.56
CA TYR A 19 0.39 19.41 14.97
C TYR A 19 -0.59 18.25 15.00
N LYS A 20 -1.41 18.20 16.05
CA LYS A 20 -2.40 17.15 16.27
C LYS A 20 -3.76 17.77 16.53
N ILE A 21 -4.82 17.15 16.05
CA ILE A 21 -6.19 17.49 16.42
C ILE A 21 -6.67 16.47 17.46
N VAL A 22 -7.07 16.94 18.64
CA VAL A 22 -7.61 16.12 19.72
C VAL A 22 -8.88 16.78 20.23
N ASP A 23 -10.02 16.12 20.06
CA ASP A 23 -11.33 16.61 20.50
C ASP A 23 -11.64 18.06 20.06
N GLY A 24 -11.27 18.41 18.82
CA GLY A 24 -11.46 19.74 18.24
C GLY A 24 -10.40 20.76 18.64
N TRP A 25 -9.44 20.41 19.48
CA TRP A 25 -8.28 21.26 19.80
C TRP A 25 -7.10 20.93 18.90
N VAL A 26 -6.42 21.96 18.39
CA VAL A 26 -5.14 21.81 17.73
C VAL A 26 -4.04 21.94 18.78
N LYS A 27 -3.18 20.92 18.85
CA LYS A 27 -2.09 20.82 19.82
C LYS A 27 -0.74 20.72 19.12
N LYS A 28 0.27 21.33 19.70
CA LYS A 28 1.69 21.17 19.34
C LYS A 28 2.50 20.94 20.61
N TYR A 29 3.26 19.86 20.66
CA TYR A 29 4.03 19.44 21.85
C TYR A 29 3.20 19.46 23.16
N GLY A 30 1.94 19.03 23.09
CA GLY A 30 1.02 18.98 24.24
C GLY A 30 0.27 20.27 24.56
N ASN A 31 0.72 21.42 24.04
CA ASN A 31 0.06 22.72 24.27
C ASN A 31 -1.09 22.95 23.31
N ASN A 32 -2.19 23.52 23.80
CA ASN A 32 -3.30 23.98 22.95
C ASN A 32 -2.86 25.25 22.22
N ILE A 33 -2.79 25.18 20.91
CA ILE A 33 -2.33 26.27 20.04
C ILE A 33 -3.40 26.71 19.04
N GLY A 34 -4.55 26.03 19.02
CA GLY A 34 -5.67 26.36 18.17
C GLY A 34 -6.88 25.49 18.47
N TYR A 35 -7.98 25.76 17.78
CA TYR A 35 -9.22 25.01 17.91
C TYR A 35 -10.02 25.05 16.61
N VAL A 36 -10.87 24.05 16.43
CA VAL A 36 -11.87 23.99 15.36
C VAL A 36 -13.11 24.73 15.85
N GLU A 37 -13.49 25.78 15.13
CA GLU A 37 -14.65 26.63 15.39
C GLU A 37 -15.72 26.42 14.32
N ARG A 38 -17.00 26.46 14.70
CA ARG A 38 -18.09 26.55 13.72
C ARG A 38 -18.38 28.01 13.33
N ASN A 39 -19.09 28.22 12.22
CA ASN A 39 -19.48 29.55 11.74
C ASN A 39 -20.25 30.40 12.77
N ASN A 40 -20.84 29.79 13.81
CA ASN A 40 -21.53 30.47 14.90
C ASN A 40 -20.63 30.84 16.09
N GLY A 41 -19.31 30.67 15.99
CA GLY A 41 -18.35 30.99 17.06
C GLY A 41 -18.26 29.93 18.18
N SER A 42 -19.00 28.83 18.08
CA SER A 42 -18.97 27.78 19.11
C SER A 42 -17.69 26.96 19.04
N ARG A 43 -17.13 26.65 20.22
CA ARG A 43 -15.91 25.85 20.41
C ARG A 43 -16.28 24.48 20.96
N GLY A 44 -15.69 23.42 20.41
CA GLY A 44 -15.97 22.05 20.82
C GLY A 44 -15.44 21.02 19.82
N PHE A 45 -15.73 19.74 20.07
CA PHE A 45 -15.46 18.71 19.08
C PHE A 45 -16.45 18.85 17.91
N TYR A 46 -15.91 19.17 16.73
CA TYR A 46 -16.67 19.21 15.50
C TYR A 46 -15.92 18.47 14.40
N PRO A 47 -16.60 17.64 13.59
CA PRO A 47 -15.97 16.95 12.46
C PRO A 47 -15.65 17.90 11.28
N GLU A 48 -16.17 19.12 11.32
CA GLU A 48 -16.11 20.13 10.26
C GLU A 48 -16.12 21.52 10.91
N GLY A 49 -15.35 22.46 10.36
CA GLY A 49 -15.25 23.82 10.89
C GLY A 49 -14.00 24.55 10.41
N ILE A 50 -13.74 25.73 10.97
CA ILE A 50 -12.57 26.55 10.70
C ILE A 50 -11.56 26.36 11.83
N VAL A 51 -10.34 25.96 11.52
CA VAL A 51 -9.24 25.97 12.48
C VAL A 51 -8.78 27.41 12.67
N LYS A 52 -8.82 27.86 13.91
CA LYS A 52 -8.21 29.11 14.34
C LYS A 52 -7.03 28.81 15.26
N PHE A 53 -5.87 29.37 14.93
CA PHE A 53 -4.71 29.33 15.81
C PHE A 53 -4.82 30.45 16.85
N LEU A 54 -4.47 30.11 18.10
CA LEU A 54 -4.34 31.08 19.18
C LEU A 54 -3.11 31.95 18.88
N GLY A 55 -3.30 33.27 18.91
CA GLY A 55 -2.29 34.25 18.52
C GLY A 55 -0.94 33.99 19.20
N CYS A 56 0.13 34.08 18.41
CA CYS A 56 1.52 33.78 18.76
C CYS A 56 1.90 32.29 18.78
N SER A 57 1.62 31.55 17.70
CA SER A 57 2.43 30.38 17.35
C SER A 57 3.62 30.83 16.49
N PRO A 58 4.79 31.18 17.08
CA PRO A 58 5.96 31.58 16.30
C PRO A 58 6.36 30.44 15.36
N GLY A 59 6.44 30.75 14.06
CA GLY A 59 6.92 29.83 13.02
C GLY A 59 5.87 29.20 12.12
N LEU A 60 4.57 29.51 12.24
CA LEU A 60 3.60 29.16 11.19
C LEU A 60 3.70 30.15 10.02
N PRO A 61 3.78 29.68 8.76
CA PRO A 61 3.61 30.52 7.58
C PRO A 61 2.32 31.35 7.65
N VAL A 62 2.32 32.55 7.05
CA VAL A 62 1.16 33.48 7.05
C VAL A 62 -0.11 32.77 6.59
N GLU A 63 -0.04 31.98 5.52
CA GLU A 63 -1.17 31.21 4.97
C GLU A 63 -1.82 30.25 5.96
N LEU A 64 -1.05 29.74 6.94
CA LEU A 64 -1.56 28.86 7.99
C LEU A 64 -2.12 29.64 9.18
N GLN A 65 -1.64 30.87 9.40
CA GLN A 65 -2.13 31.77 10.46
C GLN A 65 -3.51 32.33 10.15
N GLU A 66 -3.82 32.56 8.87
CA GLU A 66 -5.13 33.04 8.40
C GLU A 66 -6.26 32.01 8.64
N GLY A 67 -5.89 30.76 8.93
CA GLY A 67 -6.79 29.66 9.24
C GLY A 67 -6.97 28.68 8.09
N MET A 68 -7.65 27.57 8.37
CA MET A 68 -7.98 26.56 7.37
C MET A 68 -9.35 25.97 7.65
N THR A 69 -10.04 25.52 6.61
CA THR A 69 -11.33 24.85 6.71
C THR A 69 -11.11 23.34 6.77
N ILE A 70 -11.67 22.69 7.79
CA ILE A 70 -11.74 21.24 7.90
C ILE A 70 -13.11 20.77 7.43
N SER A 71 -13.11 19.78 6.53
CA SER A 71 -14.29 19.07 6.05
C SER A 71 -14.07 17.57 6.18
N GLY A 72 -14.50 16.98 7.31
CA GLY A 72 -14.31 15.57 7.59
C GLY A 72 -12.84 15.22 7.83
N LEU A 73 -12.22 14.49 6.91
CA LEU A 73 -10.80 14.10 6.94
C LEU A 73 -9.96 14.87 5.90
N SER A 74 -10.38 16.09 5.57
CA SER A 74 -9.64 16.99 4.69
C SER A 74 -9.52 18.38 5.32
N ALA A 75 -8.40 19.05 5.06
CA ALA A 75 -8.14 20.44 5.41
C ALA A 75 -7.82 21.24 4.15
N LYS A 76 -8.44 22.42 4.02
CA LYS A 76 -8.23 23.35 2.92
C LYS A 76 -7.79 24.71 3.45
N LEU A 77 -6.63 25.16 3.00
CA LEU A 77 -6.14 26.52 3.26
C LEU A 77 -7.00 27.55 2.55
N LEU A 78 -7.00 28.79 3.02
CA LEU A 78 -7.66 29.90 2.33
C LEU A 78 -7.06 30.19 0.95
N SER A 79 -5.78 29.86 0.73
CA SER A 79 -5.12 29.88 -0.58
C SER A 79 -5.67 28.84 -1.56
N GLY A 80 -6.53 27.92 -1.10
CA GLY A 80 -7.16 26.90 -1.91
C GLY A 80 -6.46 25.54 -1.89
N LYS A 81 -5.22 25.47 -1.38
CA LYS A 81 -4.47 24.23 -1.23
C LYS A 81 -5.17 23.29 -0.25
N GLU A 82 -5.34 22.04 -0.64
CA GLU A 82 -5.99 21.00 0.15
C GLU A 82 -4.99 19.90 0.54
N PHE A 83 -5.19 19.31 1.72
CA PHE A 83 -4.43 18.16 2.19
C PHE A 83 -5.26 17.31 3.15
N ALA A 84 -4.91 16.03 3.25
CA ALA A 84 -5.66 15.09 4.06
C ALA A 84 -5.41 15.26 5.56
N ILE A 85 -6.38 14.82 6.36
CA ILE A 85 -6.26 14.57 7.79
C ILE A 85 -6.42 13.06 7.99
N TYR A 86 -5.58 12.45 8.81
CA TYR A 86 -5.63 11.01 9.06
C TYR A 86 -5.53 10.71 10.55
N GLU A 87 -5.97 9.52 10.96
CA GLU A 87 -5.96 9.11 12.36
C GLU A 87 -4.52 8.78 12.79
N PHE A 88 -4.15 9.15 14.01
CA PHE A 88 -2.86 8.76 14.56
C PHE A 88 -2.77 7.23 14.64
N GLY A 89 -1.74 6.66 14.02
CA GLY A 89 -1.58 5.21 13.91
C GLY A 89 -2.19 4.60 12.64
N SER A 90 -2.90 5.39 11.82
CA SER A 90 -3.26 4.96 10.46
C SER A 90 -2.19 5.37 9.44
N GLU A 91 -2.20 4.72 8.29
CA GLU A 91 -1.35 5.07 7.15
C GLU A 91 -1.51 6.54 6.72
N ARG A 92 -0.40 7.19 6.37
CA ARG A 92 -0.39 8.58 5.88
C ARG A 92 -0.87 8.64 4.42
N PRO A 93 -1.90 9.43 4.08
CA PRO A 93 -2.50 9.45 2.74
C PRO A 93 -1.54 9.77 1.59
N SER A 94 -0.61 10.72 1.76
CA SER A 94 0.37 11.10 0.74
C SER A 94 1.36 9.99 0.39
N GLN A 95 1.52 8.99 1.27
CA GLN A 95 2.33 7.80 0.99
C GLN A 95 1.49 6.64 0.43
N MET A 96 0.16 6.73 0.50
CA MET A 96 -0.74 5.70 0.01
C MET A 96 -0.67 5.57 -1.52
N GLU A 97 -0.66 6.68 -2.26
CA GLU A 97 -0.53 6.63 -3.73
C GLU A 97 0.82 6.05 -4.17
N GLN A 98 1.91 6.42 -3.50
CA GLN A 98 3.24 5.86 -3.78
C GLN A 98 3.29 4.36 -3.50
N ARG A 99 2.76 3.91 -2.36
CA ARG A 99 2.68 2.48 -2.04
C ARG A 99 1.75 1.71 -2.97
N LEU A 100 0.63 2.29 -3.39
CA LEU A 100 -0.26 1.68 -4.40
C LEU A 100 0.45 1.56 -5.75
N ALA A 101 1.22 2.57 -6.15
CA ALA A 101 2.02 2.52 -7.37
C ALA A 101 3.12 1.45 -7.28
N GLU A 102 3.85 1.36 -6.17
CA GLU A 102 4.86 0.32 -5.93
C GLU A 102 4.23 -1.08 -5.89
N ALA A 103 3.10 -1.26 -5.20
CA ALA A 103 2.37 -2.53 -5.17
C ALA A 103 1.92 -2.95 -6.58
N ALA A 104 1.44 -2.00 -7.40
CA ALA A 104 1.08 -2.26 -8.80
C ALA A 104 2.29 -2.62 -9.66
N GLN A 105 3.46 -2.02 -9.41
CA GLN A 105 4.72 -2.41 -10.07
C GLN A 105 5.10 -3.86 -9.71
N TYR A 106 5.05 -4.24 -8.43
CA TYR A 106 5.35 -5.61 -8.00
C TYR A 106 4.33 -6.63 -8.55
N GLU A 107 3.04 -6.28 -8.59
CA GLU A 107 2.01 -7.08 -9.26
C GLU A 107 2.33 -7.29 -10.76
N GLY A 108 2.72 -6.21 -11.44
CA GLY A 108 3.13 -6.27 -12.85
C GLY A 108 4.34 -7.16 -13.08
N GLN A 109 5.38 -7.04 -12.24
CA GLN A 109 6.56 -7.89 -12.30
C GLN A 109 6.23 -9.37 -12.03
N PHE A 110 5.35 -9.64 -11.05
CA PHE A 110 4.88 -10.98 -10.74
C PHE A 110 4.16 -11.60 -11.95
N LYS A 111 3.22 -10.88 -12.56
CA LYS A 111 2.48 -11.36 -13.75
C LYS A 111 3.42 -11.59 -14.94
N ALA A 112 4.31 -10.64 -15.22
CA ALA A 112 5.25 -10.76 -16.32
C ALA A 112 6.18 -11.98 -16.18
N LEU A 113 6.63 -12.27 -14.95
CA LEU A 113 7.45 -13.46 -14.68
C LEU A 113 6.63 -14.75 -14.79
N LEU A 114 5.38 -14.75 -14.33
CA LEU A 114 4.45 -15.88 -14.49
C LEU A 114 4.22 -16.19 -15.97
N ASP A 115 3.92 -15.18 -16.80
CA ASP A 115 3.70 -15.33 -18.24
C ASP A 115 4.97 -15.83 -18.94
N LYS A 116 6.14 -15.38 -18.50
CA LYS A 116 7.43 -15.86 -19.01
C LYS A 116 7.63 -17.36 -18.71
N ILE A 117 7.33 -17.79 -17.49
CA ILE A 117 7.43 -19.21 -17.09
C ILE A 117 6.43 -20.05 -17.91
N ASP A 118 5.19 -19.58 -18.10
CA ASP A 118 4.19 -20.26 -18.94
C ASP A 118 4.70 -20.43 -20.38
N TYR A 119 5.18 -19.35 -20.99
CA TYR A 119 5.75 -19.39 -22.33
C TYR A 119 6.91 -20.40 -22.45
N GLU A 120 7.86 -20.37 -21.52
CA GLU A 120 9.02 -21.27 -21.54
C GLU A 120 8.60 -22.74 -21.36
N VAL A 121 7.72 -23.05 -20.42
CA VAL A 121 7.23 -24.42 -20.18
C VAL A 121 6.52 -24.98 -21.41
N ARG A 122 5.59 -24.22 -22.01
CA ARG A 122 4.90 -24.65 -23.23
C ARG A 122 5.87 -24.82 -24.40
N LYS A 123 6.81 -23.89 -24.55
CA LYS A 123 7.84 -23.97 -25.59
C LYS A 123 8.70 -25.23 -25.45
N TYR A 124 9.08 -25.62 -24.23
CA TYR A 124 9.87 -26.83 -24.01
C TYR A 124 9.08 -28.12 -24.20
N LEU A 125 7.80 -28.14 -23.85
CA LEU A 125 6.92 -29.29 -24.09
C LEU A 125 6.61 -29.48 -25.59
N GLY A 126 6.49 -28.40 -26.35
CA GLY A 126 6.25 -28.43 -27.79
C GLY A 126 5.03 -29.28 -28.15
N ALA A 127 5.20 -30.22 -29.09
CA ALA A 127 4.11 -31.10 -29.52
C ALA A 127 3.64 -32.11 -28.45
N SER A 128 4.38 -32.28 -27.35
CA SER A 128 4.01 -33.16 -26.24
C SER A 128 3.22 -32.42 -25.14
N GLU A 129 2.82 -31.17 -25.41
CA GLU A 129 2.07 -30.36 -24.46
C GLU A 129 0.71 -31.02 -24.12
N ASN A 130 0.47 -31.19 -22.82
CA ASN A 130 -0.86 -31.39 -22.29
C ASN A 130 -1.32 -30.11 -21.59
N SER A 131 -2.14 -29.30 -22.28
CA SER A 131 -2.53 -27.97 -21.81
C SER A 131 -3.19 -28.00 -20.43
N ALA A 132 -3.99 -29.03 -20.11
CA ALA A 132 -4.63 -29.12 -18.80
C ALA A 132 -3.62 -29.25 -17.64
N VAL A 133 -2.54 -29.98 -17.86
CA VAL A 133 -1.47 -30.15 -16.86
C VAL A 133 -0.65 -28.86 -16.74
N VAL A 134 -0.36 -28.21 -17.86
CA VAL A 134 0.36 -26.93 -17.87
C VAL A 134 -0.47 -25.84 -17.18
N ASP A 135 -1.76 -25.73 -17.50
CA ASP A 135 -2.67 -24.78 -16.87
C ASP A 135 -2.76 -25.00 -15.36
N GLN A 136 -2.77 -26.26 -14.90
CA GLN A 136 -2.73 -26.59 -13.49
C GLN A 136 -1.41 -26.15 -12.84
N PHE A 137 -0.27 -26.38 -13.50
CA PHE A 137 1.03 -25.91 -13.04
C PHE A 137 1.09 -24.38 -12.91
N ILE A 138 0.64 -23.65 -13.93
CA ILE A 138 0.60 -22.19 -13.93
C ILE A 138 -0.38 -21.65 -12.88
N SER A 139 -1.53 -22.31 -12.68
CA SER A 139 -2.49 -21.95 -11.63
C SER A 139 -1.87 -22.06 -10.23
N MET A 140 -1.04 -23.06 -9.98
CA MET A 140 -0.32 -23.21 -8.71
C MET A 140 0.70 -22.08 -8.50
N LEU A 141 1.46 -21.72 -9.53
CA LEU A 141 2.41 -20.59 -9.49
C LEU A 141 1.70 -19.25 -9.27
N ALA A 142 0.55 -19.04 -9.91
CA ALA A 142 -0.26 -17.83 -9.77
C ALA A 142 -0.73 -17.58 -8.34
N GLN A 143 -0.72 -18.60 -7.47
CA GLN A 143 -1.11 -18.49 -6.05
C GLN A 143 0.06 -18.13 -5.12
N PHE A 144 1.28 -18.00 -5.63
CA PHE A 144 2.48 -17.78 -4.80
C PHE A 144 2.51 -16.45 -4.05
N TYR A 145 1.63 -15.50 -4.40
CA TYR A 145 1.44 -14.29 -3.61
C TYR A 145 0.89 -14.59 -2.21
N ARG A 146 0.18 -15.72 -2.00
CA ARG A 146 -0.32 -16.12 -0.68
C ARG A 146 0.65 -17.09 -0.03
N ARG A 147 1.15 -16.76 1.16
CA ARG A 147 2.11 -17.59 1.90
C ARG A 147 1.64 -19.04 2.10
N ALA A 148 0.40 -19.25 2.53
CA ALA A 148 -0.15 -20.57 2.76
C ALA A 148 -0.23 -21.43 1.48
N ASP A 149 -0.66 -20.82 0.37
CA ASP A 149 -0.76 -21.51 -0.92
C ASP A 149 0.64 -21.77 -1.51
N ARG A 150 1.55 -20.81 -1.40
CA ARG A 150 2.96 -20.96 -1.79
C ARG A 150 3.63 -22.15 -1.09
N ASP A 151 3.54 -22.21 0.24
CA ASP A 151 4.18 -23.26 1.03
C ASP A 151 3.60 -24.64 0.70
N ARG A 152 2.31 -24.71 0.33
CA ARG A 152 1.65 -25.93 -0.16
C ARG A 152 2.05 -26.30 -1.60
N ASN A 153 2.09 -25.32 -2.49
CA ASN A 153 2.21 -25.55 -3.94
C ASN A 153 3.67 -25.67 -4.40
N TYR A 154 4.62 -25.07 -3.70
CA TYR A 154 6.04 -25.07 -4.10
C TYR A 154 6.59 -26.49 -4.34
N PRO A 155 6.41 -27.48 -3.42
CA PRO A 155 6.87 -28.85 -3.65
C PRO A 155 6.25 -29.49 -4.90
N LEU A 156 4.99 -29.16 -5.23
CA LEU A 156 4.30 -29.68 -6.41
C LEU A 156 4.87 -29.09 -7.69
N THR A 157 5.16 -27.78 -7.70
CA THR A 157 5.78 -27.11 -8.84
C THR A 157 7.22 -27.55 -9.06
N GLU A 158 7.97 -27.82 -8.00
CA GLU A 158 9.31 -28.42 -8.09
C GLU A 158 9.21 -29.84 -8.65
N GLY A 159 8.31 -30.68 -8.11
CA GLY A 159 8.07 -32.03 -8.62
C GLY A 159 7.71 -32.07 -10.11
N PHE A 160 6.94 -31.09 -10.60
CA PHE A 160 6.63 -30.95 -12.02
C PHE A 160 7.90 -30.71 -12.87
N LEU A 161 8.76 -29.77 -12.50
CA LEU A 161 10.02 -29.49 -13.21
C LEU A 161 10.98 -30.68 -13.18
N TRP A 162 11.09 -31.36 -12.03
CA TRP A 162 11.85 -32.60 -11.90
C TRP A 162 11.31 -33.72 -12.80
N GLY A 163 9.98 -33.85 -12.89
CA GLY A 163 9.33 -34.79 -13.79
C GLY A 163 9.64 -34.51 -15.26
N MET A 164 9.60 -33.24 -15.68
CA MET A 164 9.99 -32.84 -17.04
C MET A 164 11.48 -33.14 -17.32
N GLN A 165 12.36 -32.91 -16.35
CA GLN A 165 13.77 -33.25 -16.50
C GLN A 165 13.99 -34.77 -16.59
N ALA A 166 13.32 -35.56 -15.74
CA ALA A 166 13.41 -37.03 -15.77
C ALA A 166 12.87 -37.62 -17.08
N ALA A 167 11.83 -37.00 -17.66
CA ALA A 167 11.29 -37.33 -18.96
C ALA A 167 12.17 -36.86 -20.14
N SER A 168 13.34 -36.26 -19.87
CA SER A 168 14.25 -35.69 -20.88
C SER A 168 13.63 -34.55 -21.72
N VAL A 169 12.57 -33.91 -21.22
CA VAL A 169 11.97 -32.72 -21.85
C VAL A 169 12.84 -31.48 -21.60
N LEU A 170 13.39 -31.36 -20.39
CA LEU A 170 14.29 -30.27 -20.01
C LEU A 170 15.72 -30.78 -19.91
N THR A 171 16.67 -29.99 -20.42
CA THR A 171 18.07 -30.15 -20.04
C THR A 171 18.27 -29.70 -18.59
N LYS A 172 19.39 -30.13 -17.98
CA LYS A 172 19.75 -29.71 -16.60
C LYS A 172 19.77 -28.19 -16.44
N ASP A 173 20.30 -27.47 -17.42
CA ASP A 173 20.41 -26.01 -17.38
C ASP A 173 19.03 -25.34 -17.50
N GLN A 174 18.15 -25.86 -18.35
CA GLN A 174 16.77 -25.38 -18.49
C GLN A 174 15.97 -25.60 -17.22
N ALA A 175 16.06 -26.80 -16.63
CA ALA A 175 15.40 -27.12 -15.36
C ALA A 175 15.89 -26.22 -14.22
N SER A 176 17.20 -25.98 -14.13
CA SER A 176 17.79 -25.06 -13.16
C SER A 176 17.33 -23.61 -13.39
N GLY A 177 17.26 -23.17 -14.64
CA GLY A 177 16.79 -21.83 -15.00
C GLY A 177 15.33 -21.60 -14.63
N LEU A 178 14.44 -22.54 -14.95
CA LEU A 178 13.03 -22.48 -14.56
C LEU A 178 12.86 -22.51 -13.04
N THR A 179 13.62 -23.36 -12.34
CA THR A 179 13.60 -23.42 -10.87
C THR A 179 13.99 -22.09 -10.23
N ALA A 180 15.01 -21.41 -10.78
CA ALA A 180 15.40 -20.08 -10.33
C ALA A 180 14.31 -19.03 -10.57
N GLN A 181 13.64 -19.07 -11.73
CA GLN A 181 12.50 -18.19 -12.01
C GLN A 181 11.32 -18.44 -11.08
N VAL A 182 11.00 -19.70 -10.76
CA VAL A 182 9.95 -20.06 -9.79
C VAL A 182 10.28 -19.51 -8.40
N LYS A 183 11.55 -19.59 -7.96
CA LYS A 183 11.98 -18.99 -6.69
C LYS A 183 11.87 -17.47 -6.68
N LEU A 184 12.28 -16.80 -7.76
CA LEU A 184 12.11 -15.35 -7.90
C LEU A 184 10.62 -14.95 -7.89
N LEU A 185 9.75 -15.76 -8.50
CA LEU A 185 8.30 -15.54 -8.47
C LEU A 185 7.74 -15.63 -7.05
N MET A 186 8.24 -16.54 -6.22
CA MET A 186 7.88 -16.62 -4.79
C MET A 186 8.31 -15.37 -4.01
N GLU A 187 9.52 -14.88 -4.26
CA GLU A 187 10.04 -13.66 -3.63
C GLU A 187 9.19 -12.45 -4.01
N LEU A 188 8.91 -12.26 -5.31
CA LEU A 188 8.03 -11.20 -5.80
C LEU A 188 6.61 -11.30 -5.23
N GLY A 189 6.06 -12.51 -5.13
CA GLY A 189 4.75 -12.73 -4.52
C GLY A 189 4.72 -12.33 -3.04
N THR A 190 5.81 -12.57 -2.32
CA THR A 190 5.95 -12.17 -0.91
C THR A 190 6.02 -10.66 -0.78
N ILE A 191 6.87 -10.00 -1.57
CA ILE A 191 7.02 -8.54 -1.59
C ILE A 191 5.68 -7.87 -1.91
N TRP A 192 4.98 -8.33 -2.95
CA TRP A 192 3.70 -7.78 -3.34
C TRP A 192 2.66 -7.86 -2.21
N THR A 193 2.56 -9.02 -1.55
CA THR A 193 1.62 -9.22 -0.44
C THR A 193 1.99 -8.39 0.78
N ASP A 194 3.27 -8.33 1.16
CA ASP A 194 3.74 -7.52 2.29
C ASP A 194 3.41 -6.04 2.07
N PHE A 195 3.63 -5.52 0.85
CA PHE A 195 3.25 -4.14 0.51
C PHE A 195 1.74 -3.91 0.58
N ARG A 196 0.94 -4.88 0.13
CA ARG A 196 -0.52 -4.81 0.16
C ARG A 196 -1.11 -4.90 1.58
N GLU A 197 -0.48 -5.67 2.46
CA GLU A 197 -0.97 -6.00 3.81
C GLU A 197 -0.39 -5.12 4.92
N SER A 198 0.65 -4.31 4.64
CA SER A 198 1.31 -3.37 5.59
C SER A 198 0.46 -2.18 6.11
N ARG A 199 -0.85 -2.36 6.24
CA ARG A 199 -1.85 -1.37 6.68
C ARG A 199 -1.79 -1.03 8.17
#